data_AF-A0A395H082-F1
#
_entry.id   AF-A0A395H082-F1
#
_cell.length_a   1.000
_cell.length_b   1.000
_cell.length_c   1.000
_cell.angle_alpha   90.00
_cell.angle_beta   90.00
_cell.angle_gamma   90.00
#
_symmetry.space_group_name_H-M   'P 1'
#
loop_
_entity.id
_entity.type
_entity.pdbx_description
1 polymer ?
#
loop_
_entity_poly.entity_id
_entity_poly.type
_entity_poly.pdbx_seq_one_letter_code
_entity_poly.pdbx_strand_id
1 'polypeptide(L)'
;MALAAKVGRSRPAPILNVGDAISSFMTGPDMYFASDVVGLGWPMVTYAVTANIPQVVLTLTYYWYNQILTNMLANAEYSSYGVKRKSLRVTWPAKDSRQRSTYYLSLPYRYSIPLLSFFYVLVMPFADQHPIENEKVSELGFLGLPIFLSLIVGSIMLLALIGLSFRKYPSSIPVVGSCSAAISAACHPPKDEDLDHAALGLLMWGETQTMPAWEPESHGETMEDRGHCRFTSLDTVPPTLEKLYA
;
A
#
# COMPACT_ATOMS: atom_id res chain seq x y z
N MET A 1 3.48 45.80 -62.16
CA MET A 1 3.34 44.41 -61.67
C MET A 1 3.74 44.38 -60.21
N ALA A 2 2.78 44.44 -59.29
CA ALA A 2 3.02 44.31 -57.86
C ALA A 2 2.42 42.97 -57.40
N LEU A 3 3.28 42.04 -56.98
CA LEU A 3 2.89 40.76 -56.38
C LEU A 3 2.76 40.97 -54.86
N ALA A 4 1.52 41.00 -54.38
CA ALA A 4 1.22 40.98 -52.94
C ALA A 4 1.04 39.54 -52.47
N ALA A 5 1.97 39.04 -51.65
CA ALA A 5 1.88 37.73 -51.01
C ALA A 5 0.87 37.77 -49.85
N LYS A 6 -0.23 37.03 -49.97
CA LYS A 6 -1.24 36.87 -48.90
C LYS A 6 -0.78 35.76 -47.96
N VAL A 7 -0.15 36.12 -46.85
CA VAL A 7 0.22 35.19 -45.77
C VAL A 7 -1.05 34.80 -45.00
N GLY A 8 -1.55 33.58 -45.23
CA GLY A 8 -2.62 32.99 -44.43
C GLY A 8 -2.08 32.48 -43.10
N ARG A 9 -2.49 33.09 -41.98
CA ARG A 9 -2.29 32.52 -40.64
C ARG A 9 -3.26 31.35 -40.46
N SER A 10 -2.79 30.12 -40.67
CA SER A 10 -3.50 28.92 -40.19
C SER A 10 -3.36 28.87 -38.67
N ARG A 11 -4.50 28.97 -37.96
CA ARG A 11 -4.55 28.66 -36.52
C ARG A 11 -4.51 27.13 -36.38
N PRO A 12 -3.70 26.55 -35.47
CA PRO A 12 -3.81 25.12 -35.17
C PRO A 12 -5.22 24.81 -34.64
N ALA A 13 -5.76 23.65 -35.00
CA ALA A 13 -7.04 23.19 -34.48
C ALA A 13 -7.00 23.16 -32.93
N PRO A 14 -8.09 23.54 -32.24
CA PRO A 14 -8.14 23.49 -30.79
C PRO A 14 -7.89 22.05 -30.32
N ILE A 15 -7.05 21.90 -29.30
CA ILE A 15 -6.79 20.60 -28.66
C ILE A 15 -8.11 20.13 -28.04
N LEU A 16 -8.57 18.96 -28.45
CA LEU A 16 -9.82 18.37 -27.99
C LEU A 16 -9.69 18.06 -26.49
N ASN A 17 -10.40 18.81 -25.66
CA ASN A 17 -10.38 18.60 -24.22
C ASN A 17 -11.42 17.54 -23.84
N VAL A 18 -11.23 16.87 -22.70
CA VAL A 18 -12.23 15.92 -22.16
C VAL A 18 -13.62 16.56 -22.05
N GLY A 19 -13.69 17.86 -21.75
CA GLY A 19 -14.95 18.62 -21.73
C GLY A 19 -15.63 18.76 -23.10
N ASP A 20 -14.87 18.87 -24.18
CA ASP A 20 -15.42 18.95 -25.54
C ASP A 20 -15.92 17.58 -26.02
N ALA A 21 -15.25 16.49 -25.60
CA ALA A 21 -15.70 15.13 -25.84
C ALA A 21 -17.02 14.81 -25.11
N ILE A 22 -17.17 15.28 -23.86
CA ILE A 22 -18.42 15.15 -23.09
C ILE A 22 -19.54 15.99 -23.74
N SER A 23 -19.22 17.21 -24.19
CA SER A 23 -20.18 18.09 -24.87
C SER A 23 -20.67 17.52 -26.21
N SER A 24 -19.75 16.98 -27.01
CA SER A 24 -20.07 16.30 -28.28
C SER A 24 -20.92 15.05 -28.06
N PHE A 25 -20.62 14.29 -27.00
CA PHE A 25 -21.39 13.11 -26.61
C PHE A 25 -22.81 13.48 -26.14
N MET A 26 -22.98 14.60 -25.43
CA MET A 26 -24.30 15.09 -24.98
C MET A 26 -25.16 15.68 -26.09
N THR A 27 -24.55 16.20 -27.16
CA THR A 27 -25.28 16.89 -28.25
C THR A 27 -25.70 15.96 -29.39
N GLY A 28 -25.16 14.74 -29.47
CA GLY A 28 -25.60 13.74 -30.44
C GLY A 28 -24.99 12.38 -30.16
N PRO A 29 -25.57 11.55 -29.27
CA PRO A 29 -25.15 10.17 -29.15
C PRO A 29 -25.45 9.47 -30.47
N ASP A 30 -24.44 8.80 -31.04
CA ASP A 30 -24.55 8.06 -32.30
C ASP A 30 -25.82 7.20 -32.29
N MET A 31 -26.66 7.36 -33.31
CA MET A 31 -28.02 6.78 -33.35
C MET A 31 -28.03 5.24 -33.21
N TYR A 32 -26.91 4.58 -33.53
CA TYR A 32 -26.68 3.14 -33.31
C TYR A 32 -26.35 2.80 -31.85
N PHE A 33 -25.55 3.64 -31.17
CA PHE A 33 -25.27 3.49 -29.73
C PHE A 33 -26.52 3.83 -28.90
N ALA A 34 -27.28 4.84 -29.31
CA ALA A 34 -28.55 5.20 -28.69
C ALA A 34 -29.60 4.08 -28.85
N SER A 35 -29.67 3.39 -29.99
CA SER A 35 -30.62 2.28 -30.18
C SER A 35 -30.30 1.06 -29.30
N ASP A 36 -29.03 0.74 -29.09
CA ASP A 36 -28.64 -0.39 -28.22
C ASP A 36 -28.80 -0.08 -26.72
N VAL A 37 -28.59 1.18 -26.32
CA VAL A 37 -28.81 1.64 -24.93
C VAL A 37 -30.31 1.77 -24.62
N VAL A 38 -31.12 2.20 -25.59
CA VAL A 38 -32.59 2.32 -25.45
C VAL A 38 -33.29 0.95 -25.49
N GLY A 39 -32.70 -0.07 -26.14
CA GLY A 39 -33.28 -1.43 -26.24
C GLY A 39 -33.39 -2.20 -24.92
N LEU A 40 -32.60 -1.84 -23.90
CA LEU A 40 -32.66 -2.44 -22.56
C LEU A 40 -33.28 -1.54 -21.47
N GLY A 41 -33.52 -0.25 -21.73
CA GLY A 41 -34.16 0.68 -20.79
C GLY A 41 -33.28 1.16 -19.63
N TRP A 42 -31.96 0.95 -19.70
CA TRP A 42 -31.04 1.36 -18.63
C TRP A 42 -30.54 2.79 -18.90
N PRO A 43 -30.59 3.70 -17.90
CA PRO A 43 -30.00 5.01 -18.08
C PRO A 43 -28.50 4.85 -18.34
N MET A 44 -27.96 5.67 -19.25
CA MET A 44 -26.57 5.64 -19.69
C MET A 44 -25.55 5.58 -18.53
N VAL A 45 -25.87 6.25 -17.41
CA VAL A 45 -25.07 6.21 -16.19
C VAL A 45 -24.91 4.78 -15.66
N THR A 46 -25.95 3.97 -15.69
CA THR A 46 -25.90 2.57 -15.22
C THR A 46 -25.04 1.70 -16.13
N TYR A 47 -25.06 1.94 -17.44
CA TYR A 47 -24.16 1.27 -18.38
C TYR A 47 -22.70 1.63 -18.11
N ALA A 48 -22.40 2.92 -17.97
CA ALA A 48 -21.06 3.40 -17.64
C ALA A 48 -20.57 2.82 -16.31
N VAL A 49 -21.41 2.79 -15.28
CA VAL A 49 -21.06 2.18 -13.99
C VAL A 49 -20.80 0.69 -14.15
N THR A 50 -21.70 -0.06 -14.81
CA THR A 50 -21.59 -1.52 -14.96
C THR A 50 -20.36 -1.93 -15.77
N ALA A 51 -20.03 -1.19 -16.82
CA ALA A 51 -18.82 -1.41 -17.62
C ALA A 51 -17.53 -1.19 -16.81
N ASN A 52 -17.56 -0.33 -15.79
CA ASN A 52 -16.41 -0.02 -14.93
C ASN A 52 -16.34 -0.84 -13.64
N ILE A 53 -17.38 -1.64 -13.30
CA ILE A 53 -17.37 -2.52 -12.12
C ILE A 53 -16.11 -3.41 -12.08
N PRO A 54 -15.68 -4.06 -13.19
CA PRO A 54 -14.46 -4.86 -13.17
C PRO A 54 -13.21 -4.06 -12.77
N GLN A 55 -13.07 -2.83 -13.27
CA GLN A 55 -11.95 -1.94 -12.93
C GLN A 55 -11.97 -1.53 -11.45
N VAL A 56 -13.16 -1.25 -10.90
CA VAL A 56 -13.33 -0.94 -9.47
C VAL A 56 -12.95 -2.14 -8.61
N VAL A 57 -13.43 -3.33 -8.96
CA VAL A 57 -13.12 -4.58 -8.24
C VAL A 57 -11.62 -4.85 -8.24
N LEU A 58 -10.94 -4.68 -9.38
CA LEU A 58 -9.49 -4.82 -9.48
C LEU A 58 -8.76 -3.82 -8.58
N THR A 59 -9.19 -2.55 -8.56
CA THR A 59 -8.57 -1.51 -7.74
C THR A 59 -8.74 -1.76 -6.24
N LEU A 60 -9.94 -2.19 -5.81
CA LEU A 60 -10.20 -2.57 -4.42
C LEU A 60 -9.36 -3.77 -3.99
N THR A 61 -9.24 -4.77 -4.87
CA THR A 61 -8.40 -5.95 -4.63
C THR A 61 -6.93 -5.56 -4.47
N TYR A 62 -6.42 -4.70 -5.35
CA TYR A 62 -5.07 -4.13 -5.24
C TYR A 62 -4.87 -3.44 -3.89
N TYR A 63 -5.81 -2.58 -3.50
CA TYR A 63 -5.72 -1.83 -2.25
C TYR A 63 -5.67 -2.78 -1.05
N TRP A 64 -6.61 -3.73 -0.95
CA TRP A 64 -6.64 -4.69 0.16
C TRP A 64 -5.39 -5.56 0.21
N TYR A 65 -4.90 -6.04 -0.92
CA TYR A 65 -3.69 -6.84 -0.97
C TYR A 65 -2.47 -6.05 -0.46
N ASN A 66 -2.31 -4.80 -0.91
CA ASN A 66 -1.23 -3.94 -0.44
C ASN A 66 -1.35 -3.67 1.06
N GLN A 67 -2.56 -3.41 1.57
CA GLN A 67 -2.80 -3.18 3.00
C GLN A 67 -2.40 -4.42 3.84
N ILE A 68 -2.86 -5.61 3.44
CA ILE A 68 -2.57 -6.86 4.16
C ILE A 68 -1.06 -7.14 4.17
N LEU A 69 -0.41 -7.09 3.01
CA LEU A 69 1.04 -7.33 2.96
C LEU A 69 1.83 -6.30 3.74
N THR A 70 1.47 -5.01 3.64
CA THR A 70 2.18 -3.95 4.35
C THR A 70 2.10 -4.19 5.85
N ASN A 71 0.90 -4.52 6.37
CA ASN A 71 0.71 -4.85 7.77
C ASN A 71 1.47 -6.12 8.18
N MET A 72 1.43 -7.19 7.37
CA MET A 72 2.16 -8.43 7.65
C MET A 72 3.67 -8.20 7.73
N LEU A 73 4.23 -7.40 6.81
CA LEU A 73 5.66 -7.10 6.77
C LEU A 73 6.08 -6.13 7.87
N ALA A 74 5.25 -5.11 8.17
CA ALA A 74 5.49 -4.20 9.27
C ALA A 74 5.51 -4.95 10.60
N ASN A 75 4.55 -5.84 10.82
CA ASN A 75 4.51 -6.72 11.99
C ASN A 75 5.68 -7.72 12.00
N ALA A 76 6.09 -8.26 10.84
CA ALA A 76 7.28 -9.12 10.75
C ALA A 76 8.54 -8.37 11.17
N GLU A 77 8.68 -7.12 10.74
CA GLU A 77 9.78 -6.26 11.13
C GLU A 77 9.72 -5.90 12.61
N TYR A 78 8.55 -5.50 13.12
CA TYR A 78 8.31 -5.21 14.53
C TYR A 78 8.66 -6.43 15.41
N SER A 79 8.20 -7.62 15.01
CA SER A 79 8.51 -8.91 15.65
C SER A 79 10.02 -9.17 15.75
N SER A 80 10.79 -8.75 14.73
CA SER A 80 12.22 -9.00 14.72
C SER A 80 12.99 -8.26 15.81
N TYR A 81 12.46 -7.14 16.32
CA TYR A 81 13.07 -6.38 17.41
C TYR A 81 12.94 -7.08 18.77
N GLY A 82 12.00 -8.03 18.93
CA GLY A 82 11.88 -8.83 20.17
C GLY A 82 12.88 -9.98 20.27
N VAL A 83 13.65 -10.27 19.21
CA VAL A 83 14.62 -11.38 19.17
C VAL A 83 16.05 -10.88 19.00
N LYS A 84 16.25 -9.78 18.26
CA LYS A 84 17.58 -9.25 17.96
C LYS A 84 17.60 -7.73 17.96
N ARG A 85 18.75 -7.17 18.35
CA ARG A 85 19.05 -5.75 18.19
C ARG A 85 19.06 -5.36 16.71
N LYS A 86 18.31 -4.33 16.35
CA LYS A 86 18.16 -3.87 14.97
C LYS A 86 18.00 -2.35 14.94
N SER A 87 18.47 -1.70 13.87
CA SER A 87 18.30 -0.25 13.73
C SER A 87 16.93 0.13 13.21
N LEU A 88 16.51 1.35 13.51
CA LEU A 88 15.27 1.93 12.99
C LEU A 88 15.40 2.27 11.50
N ARG A 89 14.27 2.20 10.80
CA ARG A 89 14.14 2.75 9.45
C ARG A 89 13.60 4.16 9.53
N VAL A 90 14.33 5.09 8.94
CA VAL A 90 13.99 6.51 8.92
C VAL A 90 13.97 7.01 7.48
N THR A 91 13.22 8.06 7.20
CA THR A 91 13.19 8.64 5.86
C THR A 91 14.56 9.20 5.46
N TRP A 92 15.25 9.85 6.41
CA TRP A 92 16.54 10.48 6.21
C TRP A 92 17.51 10.08 7.32
N PRO A 93 18.39 9.09 7.10
CA PRO A 93 19.36 8.67 8.10
C PRO A 93 20.46 9.73 8.26
N ALA A 94 20.85 10.02 9.50
CA ALA A 94 22.01 10.86 9.78
C ALA A 94 23.30 10.15 9.31
N LYS A 95 24.27 10.93 8.81
CA LYS A 95 25.49 10.42 8.13
C LYS A 95 26.31 9.45 8.99
N ASP A 96 26.33 9.65 10.31
CA ASP A 96 27.10 8.84 11.27
C ASP A 96 26.23 7.88 12.10
N SER A 97 25.01 7.58 11.64
CA SER A 97 24.06 6.71 12.35
C SER A 97 24.04 5.27 11.82
N ARG A 98 23.60 4.32 12.64
CA ARG A 98 23.32 2.93 12.19
C ARG A 98 21.93 2.77 11.57
N GLN A 99 21.17 3.85 11.48
CA GLN A 99 19.81 3.86 10.93
C GLN A 99 19.82 3.53 9.44
N ARG A 100 18.71 2.96 8.95
CA ARG A 100 18.54 2.60 7.54
C ARG A 100 17.49 3.49 6.92
N SER A 101 17.64 3.80 5.63
CA SER A 101 16.55 4.48 4.91
C SER A 101 15.32 3.57 4.79
N THR A 102 14.14 4.17 4.89
CA THR A 102 12.86 3.52 4.56
C THR A 102 12.76 3.29 3.05
N TYR A 103 11.91 2.34 2.64
CA TYR A 103 11.61 2.12 1.23
C TYR A 103 10.85 3.32 0.64
N TYR A 104 11.14 3.68 -0.60
CA TYR A 104 10.36 4.69 -1.34
C TYR A 104 8.93 4.23 -1.65
N LEU A 105 8.72 2.91 -1.77
CA LEU A 105 7.40 2.29 -1.85
C LEU A 105 7.03 1.69 -0.49
N SER A 106 5.74 1.68 -0.14
CA SER A 106 5.23 1.11 1.12
C SER A 106 5.63 -0.35 1.35
N LEU A 107 5.92 -1.10 0.27
CA LEU A 107 6.36 -2.49 0.29
C LEU A 107 7.77 -2.62 -0.30
N PRO A 108 8.58 -3.58 0.19
CA PRO A 108 9.83 -3.93 -0.48
C PRO A 108 9.55 -4.29 -1.94
N TYR A 109 10.41 -3.81 -2.84
CA TYR A 109 10.26 -3.99 -4.29
C TYR A 109 10.04 -5.44 -4.73
N ARG A 110 10.53 -6.42 -3.96
CA ARG A 110 10.32 -7.87 -4.21
C ARG A 110 8.85 -8.28 -4.21
N TYR A 111 8.00 -7.58 -3.45
CA TYR A 111 6.56 -7.84 -3.39
C TYR A 111 5.77 -6.86 -4.27
N SER A 112 6.20 -5.59 -4.32
CA SER A 112 5.45 -4.56 -5.04
C SER A 112 5.62 -4.61 -6.55
N ILE A 113 6.80 -4.95 -7.08
CA ILE A 113 7.04 -5.03 -8.52
C ILE A 113 6.18 -6.12 -9.19
N PRO A 114 6.19 -7.39 -8.73
CA PRO A 114 5.35 -8.41 -9.36
C PRO A 114 3.87 -8.00 -9.28
N LEU A 115 3.44 -7.49 -8.13
CA LEU A 115 2.08 -7.01 -7.94
C LEU A 115 1.70 -5.88 -8.93
N LEU A 116 2.51 -4.83 -9.06
CA LEU A 116 2.25 -3.73 -9.99
C LEU A 116 2.25 -4.21 -11.44
N SER A 117 3.20 -5.09 -11.80
CA SER A 117 3.28 -5.67 -13.14
C SER A 117 2.02 -6.48 -13.46
N PHE A 118 1.48 -7.23 -12.50
CA PHE A 118 0.26 -8.01 -12.70
C PHE A 118 -0.95 -7.11 -12.90
N PHE A 119 -1.20 -6.17 -11.99
CA PHE A 119 -2.34 -5.26 -12.10
C PHE A 119 -2.30 -4.42 -13.38
N TYR A 120 -1.12 -4.00 -13.83
CA TYR A 120 -0.95 -3.32 -15.12
C TYR A 120 -1.43 -4.19 -16.30
N VAL A 121 -1.02 -5.47 -16.35
CA VAL A 121 -1.48 -6.42 -17.38
C VAL A 121 -2.99 -6.68 -17.28
N LEU A 122 -3.60 -6.59 -16.09
CA LEU A 122 -5.05 -6.76 -15.93
C LEU A 122 -5.85 -5.56 -16.44
N VAL A 123 -5.28 -4.36 -16.39
CA VAL A 123 -5.97 -3.11 -16.71
C VAL A 123 -5.83 -2.74 -18.19
N MET A 124 -4.70 -3.03 -18.84
CA MET A 124 -4.44 -2.68 -20.24
C MET A 124 -5.55 -3.13 -21.24
N PRO A 125 -6.10 -4.35 -21.14
CA PRO A 125 -7.17 -4.80 -22.04
C PRO A 125 -8.49 -4.00 -21.89
N PHE A 126 -8.72 -3.41 -20.73
CA PHE A 126 -9.89 -2.56 -20.49
C PHE A 126 -9.63 -1.10 -20.87
N ALA A 127 -8.36 -0.68 -20.96
CA ALA A 127 -7.97 0.68 -21.32
C ALA A 127 -7.94 0.89 -22.84
N ASP A 128 -7.61 -0.16 -23.61
CA ASP A 128 -7.41 -0.09 -25.06
C ASP A 128 -8.65 -0.56 -25.84
N GLN A 129 -9.72 0.24 -25.78
CA GLN A 129 -10.92 0.04 -26.63
C GLN A 129 -10.66 0.61 -28.03
N HIS A 130 -9.79 -0.03 -28.82
CA HIS A 130 -9.69 0.29 -30.24
C HIS A 130 -10.79 -0.45 -31.03
N PRO A 131 -11.62 0.24 -31.83
CA PRO A 131 -12.49 -0.42 -32.81
C PRO A 131 -11.58 -0.98 -33.91
N ILE A 132 -11.32 -2.28 -33.87
CA ILE A 132 -10.52 -2.94 -34.90
C ILE A 132 -11.40 -3.11 -36.14
N GLU A 133 -11.27 -2.18 -37.08
CA GLU A 133 -11.80 -2.35 -38.42
C GLU A 133 -10.97 -3.41 -39.17
N ASN A 134 -11.65 -4.49 -39.55
CA ASN A 134 -11.28 -5.40 -40.64
C ASN A 134 -10.06 -6.31 -40.45
N GLU A 135 -10.11 -7.32 -39.57
CA GLU A 135 -9.62 -8.67 -39.88
C GLU A 135 -10.36 -9.74 -39.06
N LYS A 136 -10.88 -10.79 -39.73
CA LYS A 136 -11.52 -11.96 -39.09
C LYS A 136 -10.48 -12.87 -38.42
N VAL A 137 -9.73 -12.35 -37.46
CA VAL A 137 -8.93 -13.17 -36.54
C VAL A 137 -9.83 -13.49 -35.36
N SER A 138 -9.96 -14.77 -35.02
CA SER A 138 -10.87 -15.32 -34.00
C SER A 138 -10.96 -14.44 -32.73
N GLU A 139 -11.93 -13.52 -32.71
CA GLU A 139 -12.07 -12.42 -31.74
C GLU A 139 -12.32 -12.92 -30.30
N LEU A 140 -12.75 -14.18 -30.16
CA LEU A 140 -13.11 -14.76 -28.88
C LEU A 140 -11.90 -15.24 -28.05
N GLY A 141 -10.76 -15.53 -28.70
CA GLY A 141 -9.56 -16.04 -28.02
C GLY A 141 -8.66 -14.95 -27.42
N PHE A 142 -8.61 -13.77 -28.06
CA PHE A 142 -7.70 -12.70 -27.68
C PHE A 142 -8.19 -11.90 -26.46
N LEU A 143 -9.52 -11.72 -26.28
CA LEU A 143 -10.07 -11.08 -25.08
C LEU A 143 -10.20 -12.04 -23.88
N GLY A 144 -10.47 -13.33 -24.11
CA GLY A 144 -10.65 -14.31 -23.03
C GLY A 144 -9.33 -14.70 -22.35
N LEU A 145 -8.23 -14.77 -23.10
CA LEU A 145 -6.94 -15.23 -22.60
C LEU A 145 -6.35 -14.32 -21.49
N PRO A 146 -6.34 -12.97 -21.62
CA PRO A 146 -5.91 -12.07 -20.54
C PRO A 146 -6.77 -12.20 -19.27
N ILE A 147 -8.08 -12.37 -19.42
CA ILE A 147 -9.01 -12.54 -18.29
C ILE A 147 -8.78 -13.90 -17.60
N PHE A 148 -8.55 -14.96 -18.36
CA PHE A 148 -8.27 -16.28 -17.78
C PHE A 148 -6.93 -16.30 -17.06
N LEU A 149 -5.88 -15.72 -17.66
CA LEU A 149 -4.57 -15.58 -17.03
C LEU A 149 -4.63 -14.70 -15.77
N SER A 150 -5.44 -13.64 -15.78
CA SER A 150 -5.62 -12.76 -14.62
C SER A 150 -6.26 -13.48 -13.44
N LEU A 151 -7.27 -14.32 -13.69
CA LEU A 151 -7.93 -15.12 -12.67
C LEU A 151 -6.99 -16.15 -12.06
N ILE A 152 -6.16 -16.81 -12.87
CA ILE A 152 -5.14 -17.75 -12.38
C ILE A 152 -4.13 -17.02 -11.49
N VAL A 153 -3.58 -15.91 -11.96
CA VAL A 153 -2.58 -15.13 -11.21
C VAL A 153 -3.19 -14.56 -9.92
N GLY A 154 -4.39 -13.98 -9.99
CA GLY A 154 -5.11 -13.48 -8.82
C GLY A 154 -5.38 -14.58 -7.78
N SER A 155 -5.73 -15.78 -8.24
CA SER A 155 -5.89 -16.96 -7.37
C SER A 155 -4.58 -17.36 -6.71
N ILE A 156 -3.47 -17.39 -7.45
CA ILE A 156 -2.13 -17.68 -6.89
C ILE A 156 -1.75 -16.64 -5.83
N MET A 157 -2.02 -15.36 -6.09
CA MET A 157 -1.77 -14.28 -5.13
C MET A 157 -2.61 -14.42 -3.85
N LEU A 158 -3.89 -14.80 -3.98
CA LEU A 158 -4.75 -15.07 -2.82
C LEU A 158 -4.25 -16.25 -2.00
N LEU A 159 -3.85 -17.35 -2.66
CA LEU A 159 -3.25 -18.51 -2.00
C LEU A 159 -1.93 -18.14 -1.32
N ALA A 160 -1.12 -17.28 -1.93
CA ALA A 160 0.11 -16.77 -1.31
C ALA A 160 -0.19 -15.95 -0.04
N LEU A 161 -1.21 -15.08 -0.04
CA LEU A 161 -1.63 -14.37 1.19
C LEU A 161 -2.08 -15.34 2.27
N ILE A 162 -2.90 -16.32 1.92
CA ILE A 162 -3.37 -17.35 2.87
C ILE A 162 -2.17 -18.11 3.44
N GLY A 163 -1.22 -18.52 2.59
CA GLY A 163 0.02 -19.18 3.02
C GLY A 163 0.87 -18.30 3.94
N LEU A 164 1.02 -17.01 3.61
CA LEU A 164 1.73 -16.04 4.45
C LEU A 164 0.99 -15.78 5.77
N SER A 165 -0.35 -15.85 5.79
CA SER A 165 -1.17 -15.68 7.00
C SER A 165 -0.93 -16.77 8.04
N PHE A 166 -0.59 -17.98 7.59
CA PHE A 166 -0.22 -19.07 8.50
C PHE A 166 1.20 -18.96 9.06
N ARG A 167 2.02 -18.05 8.53
CA ARG A 167 3.40 -17.87 8.99
C ARG A 167 3.41 -17.16 10.34
N LYS A 168 3.76 -17.90 11.40
CA LYS A 168 3.91 -17.35 12.74
C LYS A 168 5.12 -16.41 12.83
N TYR A 169 4.96 -15.34 13.60
CA TYR A 169 6.06 -14.45 13.96
C TYR A 169 6.95 -15.10 15.04
N PRO A 170 8.27 -14.91 14.99
CA PRO A 170 9.21 -15.62 15.85
C PRO A 170 9.34 -15.05 17.28
N SER A 171 8.62 -14.00 17.64
CA SER A 171 8.84 -13.24 18.88
C SER A 171 7.59 -13.14 19.76
N SER A 172 7.80 -12.97 21.06
CA SER A 172 6.75 -12.71 22.06
C SER A 172 6.25 -11.26 22.11
N ILE A 173 6.75 -10.37 21.24
CA ILE A 173 6.26 -8.98 21.18
C ILE A 173 4.79 -8.98 20.71
N PRO A 174 3.91 -8.17 21.34
CA PRO A 174 2.54 -8.04 20.88
C PRO A 174 2.51 -7.50 19.45
N VAL A 175 1.55 -7.99 18.67
CA VAL A 175 1.32 -7.49 17.32
C VAL A 175 0.65 -6.13 17.41
N VAL A 176 1.46 -5.07 17.31
CA VAL A 176 1.00 -3.68 17.46
C VAL A 176 0.32 -3.13 16.20
N GLY A 177 0.52 -3.77 15.04
CA GLY A 177 -0.07 -3.34 13.78
C GLY A 177 0.33 -1.90 13.42
N SER A 178 -0.62 -1.15 12.85
CA SER A 178 -0.46 0.27 12.53
C SER A 178 -0.98 1.22 13.62
N CYS A 179 -1.17 0.74 14.85
CA CYS A 179 -1.69 1.54 15.96
C CYS A 179 -0.61 2.49 16.50
N SER A 180 -0.74 3.79 16.20
CA SER A 180 0.21 4.81 16.65
C SER A 180 0.30 4.90 18.18
N ALA A 181 -0.81 4.73 18.89
CA ALA A 181 -0.84 4.79 20.36
C ALA A 181 0.01 3.67 20.98
N ALA A 182 -0.10 2.44 20.47
CA ALA A 182 0.67 1.31 20.96
C ALA A 182 2.16 1.39 20.57
N ILE A 183 2.49 1.94 19.39
CA ILE A 183 3.89 2.23 19.02
C ILE A 183 4.46 3.29 19.96
N SER A 184 3.71 4.36 20.23
CA SER A 184 4.15 5.44 21.14
C SER A 184 4.42 4.93 22.55
N ALA A 185 3.53 4.08 23.08
CA ALA A 185 3.71 3.46 24.39
C ALA A 185 5.04 2.69 24.48
N ALA A 186 5.38 1.92 23.43
CA ALA A 186 6.64 1.19 23.35
C ALA A 186 7.88 2.07 23.17
N CYS A 187 7.74 3.33 22.74
CA CYS A 187 8.84 4.24 22.42
C CYS A 187 9.26 5.16 23.57
N HIS A 188 8.63 5.07 24.76
CA HIS A 188 9.09 5.85 25.89
C HIS A 188 10.46 5.35 26.38
N PRO A 189 11.47 6.22 26.58
CA PRO A 189 12.82 5.86 27.06
C PRO A 189 12.89 5.74 28.61
N PRO A 190 13.89 5.03 29.18
CA PRO A 190 14.16 4.92 30.61
C PRO A 190 14.87 6.20 31.07
N LYS A 191 14.89 6.43 32.39
CA LYS A 191 15.68 7.53 32.96
C LYS A 191 17.16 7.45 32.60
N ASP A 192 17.69 6.23 32.58
CA ASP A 192 19.14 5.97 32.49
C ASP A 192 19.66 5.81 31.04
N GLU A 193 18.81 6.00 30.03
CA GLU A 193 19.24 5.84 28.62
C GLU A 193 19.65 7.16 27.99
N ASP A 194 20.79 7.13 27.31
CA ASP A 194 21.20 8.21 26.42
C ASP A 194 20.32 8.22 25.15
N LEU A 195 19.50 9.26 25.03
CA LEU A 195 18.54 9.42 23.94
C LEU A 195 19.22 9.49 22.57
N ASP A 196 20.41 10.09 22.49
CA ASP A 196 21.14 10.24 21.23
C ASP A 196 21.67 8.88 20.76
N HIS A 197 22.16 8.08 21.71
CA HIS A 197 22.58 6.70 21.45
C HIS A 197 21.41 5.79 21.06
N ALA A 198 20.28 5.92 21.76
CA ALA A 198 19.06 5.15 21.49
C ALA A 198 18.50 5.48 20.09
N ALA A 199 18.43 6.76 19.74
CA ALA A 199 17.87 7.20 18.48
C ALA A 199 18.73 6.73 17.29
N LEU A 200 20.06 6.87 17.38
CA LEU A 200 20.97 6.59 16.26
C LEU A 200 21.51 5.14 16.22
N GLY A 201 21.29 4.40 17.30
CA GLY A 201 21.85 3.08 17.55
C GLY A 201 20.98 1.89 17.12
N LEU A 202 21.30 0.74 17.70
CA LEU A 202 20.53 -0.49 17.55
C LEU A 202 19.62 -0.64 18.76
N LEU A 203 18.34 -0.92 18.53
CA LEU A 203 17.34 -1.10 19.58
C LEU A 203 16.87 -2.54 19.63
N MET A 204 16.47 -2.98 20.82
CA MET A 204 15.76 -4.23 21.06
C MET A 204 14.52 -3.93 21.90
N TRP A 205 13.48 -4.72 21.71
CA TRP A 205 12.28 -4.64 22.51
C TRP A 205 12.30 -5.71 23.60
N GLY A 206 11.95 -5.33 24.81
CA GLY A 206 11.74 -6.26 25.92
C GLY A 206 11.43 -5.53 27.22
N GLU A 207 11.39 -6.29 28.32
CA GLU A 207 11.22 -5.74 29.66
C GLU A 207 12.52 -5.06 30.11
N THR A 208 12.39 -3.81 30.58
CA THR A 208 13.47 -3.05 31.22
C THR A 208 13.28 -3.06 32.73
N GLN A 209 14.37 -3.25 33.48
CA GLN A 209 14.34 -3.20 34.95
C GLN A 209 14.30 -1.77 35.51
N THR A 210 14.47 -0.76 34.66
CA THR A 210 14.57 0.65 35.03
C THR A 210 13.24 1.39 34.85
N MET A 211 12.93 2.26 35.80
CA MET A 211 11.70 3.06 35.83
C MET A 211 11.59 4.01 34.62
N PRO A 212 10.37 4.34 34.15
CA PRO A 212 10.17 5.31 33.07
C PRO A 212 10.66 6.71 33.44
N ALA A 213 11.10 7.50 32.45
CA ALA A 213 11.58 8.87 32.65
C ALA A 213 10.59 9.81 33.37
N TRP A 214 9.30 9.59 33.17
CA TRP A 214 8.22 10.47 33.60
C TRP A 214 7.58 10.08 34.94
N GLU A 215 7.99 8.96 35.55
CA GLU A 215 7.43 8.50 36.81
C GLU A 215 8.24 9.02 38.00
N PRO A 216 7.64 9.74 38.97
CA PRO A 216 8.36 10.21 40.15
C PRO A 216 8.86 9.03 40.98
N GLU A 217 10.04 9.18 41.59
CA GLU A 217 10.58 8.21 42.56
C GLU A 217 9.68 8.22 43.80
N SER A 218 8.62 7.40 43.78
CA SER A 218 7.76 7.23 44.95
C SER A 218 8.41 6.23 45.90
N HIS A 219 8.91 6.73 47.03
CA HIS A 219 9.31 5.89 48.15
C HIS A 219 8.04 5.28 48.78
N GLY A 220 7.77 4.03 48.44
CA GLY A 220 6.79 3.22 49.15
C GLY A 220 5.45 3.11 48.44
N GLU A 221 5.33 2.08 47.61
CA GLU A 221 4.28 1.06 47.62
C GLU A 221 4.65 0.04 46.53
N THR A 222 4.36 -1.24 46.77
CA THR A 222 4.72 -2.41 45.95
C THR A 222 4.43 -2.24 44.44
N MET A 223 5.38 -1.64 43.71
CA MET A 223 5.42 -1.55 42.24
C MET A 223 6.22 -2.69 41.59
N GLU A 224 6.68 -3.67 42.36
CA GLU A 224 7.48 -4.80 41.83
C GLU A 224 6.71 -5.67 40.81
N ASP A 225 5.38 -5.58 40.78
CA ASP A 225 4.54 -6.51 40.02
C ASP A 225 4.15 -6.03 38.60
N ARG A 226 4.53 -4.82 38.19
CA ARG A 226 4.26 -4.30 36.84
C ARG A 226 5.56 -4.06 36.07
N GLY A 227 5.75 -4.82 34.99
CA GLY A 227 6.88 -4.63 34.08
C GLY A 227 6.53 -3.62 33.00
N HIS A 228 7.53 -2.90 32.49
CA HIS A 228 7.36 -2.06 31.29
C HIS A 228 8.13 -2.64 30.13
N CYS A 229 7.43 -2.85 29.00
CA CYS A 229 8.04 -3.33 27.77
C CYS A 229 8.21 -2.21 26.75
N ARG A 230 9.42 -2.06 26.22
CA ARG A 230 9.79 -0.87 25.45
C ARG A 230 11.00 -1.11 24.58
N PHE A 231 11.19 -0.23 23.60
CA PHE A 231 12.40 -0.15 22.82
C PHE A 231 13.50 0.53 23.63
N THR A 232 14.66 -0.12 23.71
CA THR A 232 15.85 0.44 24.33
C THR A 232 17.11 -0.14 23.67
N SER A 233 18.20 0.60 23.77
CA SER A 233 19.55 0.19 23.42
C SER A 233 20.20 -0.66 24.52
N LEU A 234 19.70 -0.55 25.74
CA LEU A 234 20.15 -1.30 26.92
C LEU A 234 19.82 -2.80 26.81
N ASP A 235 20.33 -3.60 27.75
CA ASP A 235 19.98 -5.02 27.84
C ASP A 235 18.52 -5.18 28.28
N THR A 236 17.81 -6.06 27.58
CA THR A 236 16.40 -6.36 27.80
C THR A 236 16.20 -7.85 28.02
N VAL A 237 15.20 -8.18 28.83
CA VAL A 237 14.78 -9.55 29.07
C VAL A 237 13.45 -9.78 28.32
N PRO A 238 13.22 -10.95 27.70
CA PRO A 238 11.93 -11.25 27.11
C PRO A 238 10.85 -11.24 28.20
N PRO A 239 9.66 -10.66 27.93
CA PRO A 239 8.58 -10.62 28.91
C PRO A 239 8.09 -12.02 29.26
N THR A 240 7.69 -12.19 30.52
CA THR A 240 7.18 -13.45 31.09
C THR A 240 5.66 -13.37 31.24
N LEU A 241 4.95 -14.46 30.99
CA LEU A 241 3.47 -14.46 31.05
C LEU A 241 2.91 -14.34 32.48
N GLU A 242 3.77 -14.41 33.50
CA GLU A 242 3.40 -14.38 34.91
C GLU A 242 3.24 -12.95 35.46
N LYS A 243 3.74 -11.95 34.73
CA LYS A 243 3.76 -10.54 35.15
C LYS A 243 2.81 -9.69 34.30
N LEU A 244 2.18 -8.69 34.93
CA LEU A 244 1.37 -7.71 34.22
C LEU A 244 2.28 -6.63 33.61
N TYR A 245 2.02 -6.29 32.34
CA TYR A 245 2.75 -5.25 31.63
C TYR A 245 1.85 -4.06 31.32
N ALA A 246 2.41 -2.86 31.46
CA ALA A 246 1.77 -1.58 31.13
C ALA A 246 2.50 -0.88 29.97
#